data_AF-A0A1V6BG68-F1
#
_entry.id   AF-A0A1V6BG68-F1
#
_cell.length_a   1.000
_cell.length_b   1.000
_cell.length_c   1.000
_cell.angle_alpha   90.00
_cell.angle_beta   90.00
_cell.angle_gamma   90.00
#
_symmetry.space_group_name_H-M   'P 1'
#
loop_
_entity.id
_entity.type
_entity.pdbx_description
1 polymer ?
#
loop_
_entity_poly.entity_id
_entity_poly.type
_entity_poly.pdbx_seq_one_letter_code
_entity_poly.pdbx_strand_id
1 'polypeptide(L)'
;MSLLKLHFRYLFGKRNILLLSVVLLLTGIGFFLSARPFSSPTEHLVNNKAYFHNYFSNCLLLTKILQLLLVSFVMGMSFTPQSDSYNILYLSYKRMRLPFILSKLILLTIVGVSIGFLFSFLYFAIGFLSASWFVFKISHLEAFVLLSLISIYYGLMSCVLVFLLKSPLVSVIAYIMYLASEFFRSLDASRFNNAVQVLFPSLVATPDGVKLPYGALHVLVLIGFFSFLGSYLYLHFDLS
;
A
#
# COMPACT_ATOMS: atom_id res chain seq x y z
N MET A 1 9.16 -28.35 -5.62
CA MET A 1 8.39 -27.16 -6.04
C MET A 1 9.12 -25.92 -5.53
N SER A 2 9.49 -24.95 -6.35
CA SER A 2 10.30 -23.81 -5.87
C SER A 2 9.49 -22.97 -4.87
N LEU A 3 10.16 -22.49 -3.81
CA LEU A 3 9.57 -21.67 -2.74
C LEU A 3 8.76 -20.49 -3.33
N LEU A 4 9.33 -19.86 -4.36
CA LEU A 4 8.78 -18.72 -5.09
C LEU A 4 7.48 -19.07 -5.84
N LYS A 5 7.34 -20.26 -6.43
CA LYS A 5 6.08 -20.70 -7.08
C LYS A 5 4.95 -20.91 -6.06
N LEU A 6 5.28 -21.43 -4.88
CA LEU A 6 4.33 -21.61 -3.76
C LEU A 6 3.79 -20.26 -3.30
N HIS A 7 4.71 -19.34 -3.10
CA HIS A 7 4.51 -17.95 -2.74
C HIS A 7 3.62 -17.18 -3.73
N PHE A 8 3.86 -17.31 -5.04
CA PHE A 8 3.04 -16.70 -6.08
C PHE A 8 1.62 -17.28 -6.15
N ARG A 9 1.48 -18.61 -6.09
CA ARG A 9 0.16 -19.27 -6.12
C ARG A 9 -0.74 -18.81 -4.99
N TYR A 10 -0.12 -18.44 -3.87
CA TYR A 10 -0.80 -17.96 -2.69
C TYR A 10 -1.25 -16.50 -2.78
N LEU A 11 -0.36 -15.62 -3.24
CA LEU A 11 -0.66 -14.19 -3.39
C LEU A 11 -1.64 -13.89 -4.52
N PHE A 12 -1.60 -14.67 -5.59
CA PHE A 12 -2.48 -14.55 -6.75
C PHE A 12 -3.60 -15.61 -6.74
N GLY A 13 -4.17 -15.88 -5.57
CA GLY A 13 -5.39 -16.67 -5.48
C GLY A 13 -6.57 -16.01 -6.20
N LYS A 14 -7.57 -16.81 -6.60
CA LYS A 14 -8.77 -16.31 -7.32
C LYS A 14 -9.42 -15.10 -6.65
N ARG A 15 -9.49 -15.10 -5.30
CA ARG A 15 -10.05 -13.99 -4.50
C ARG A 15 -9.22 -12.71 -4.62
N ASN A 16 -7.90 -12.81 -4.51
CA ASN A 16 -6.99 -11.66 -4.60
C ASN A 16 -6.97 -11.09 -6.00
N ILE A 17 -7.00 -11.94 -7.03
CA ILE A 17 -7.11 -11.50 -8.43
C ILE A 17 -8.43 -10.75 -8.64
N LEU A 18 -9.56 -11.33 -8.21
CA LEU A 18 -10.87 -10.69 -8.33
C LEU A 18 -10.89 -9.31 -7.65
N LEU A 19 -10.40 -9.25 -6.41
CA LEU A 19 -10.34 -8.01 -5.64
C LEU A 19 -9.41 -6.97 -6.28
N LEU A 20 -8.22 -7.37 -6.74
CA LEU A 20 -7.32 -6.51 -7.50
C LEU A 20 -7.98 -5.98 -8.77
N SER A 21 -8.66 -6.84 -9.55
CA SER A 21 -9.36 -6.44 -10.77
C SER A 21 -10.48 -5.44 -10.50
N VAL A 22 -11.31 -5.66 -9.48
CA VAL A 22 -12.39 -4.74 -9.10
C VAL A 22 -11.81 -3.39 -8.67
N VAL A 23 -10.77 -3.37 -7.84
CA VAL A 23 -10.14 -2.14 -7.36
C VAL A 23 -9.49 -1.36 -8.51
N LEU A 24 -8.78 -2.03 -9.42
CA LEU A 24 -8.17 -1.38 -10.59
C LEU A 24 -9.24 -0.84 -11.55
N LEU A 25 -10.37 -1.53 -11.72
CA LEU A 25 -11.48 -1.07 -12.54
C LEU A 25 -12.12 0.20 -11.94
N LEU A 26 -12.41 0.21 -10.64
CA LEU A 26 -12.93 1.39 -9.94
C LEU A 26 -11.94 2.57 -10.02
N THR A 27 -10.65 2.29 -9.85
CA THR A 27 -9.58 3.30 -9.98
C THR A 27 -9.54 3.87 -11.40
N GLY A 28 -9.60 3.01 -12.41
CA GLY A 28 -9.59 3.42 -13.82
C GLY A 28 -10.79 4.31 -14.17
N ILE A 29 -11.99 3.94 -13.72
CA ILE A 29 -13.19 4.78 -13.89
C ILE A 29 -13.01 6.13 -13.19
N GLY A 30 -12.56 6.13 -11.93
CA GLY A 30 -12.35 7.37 -11.16
C GLY A 30 -11.32 8.30 -11.79
N PHE A 31 -10.22 7.76 -12.32
CA PHE A 31 -9.20 8.54 -13.04
C PHE A 31 -9.75 9.08 -14.35
N PHE A 32 -10.49 8.27 -15.11
CA PHE A 32 -11.10 8.70 -16.35
C PHE A 32 -12.10 9.85 -16.15
N LEU A 33 -12.95 9.76 -15.13
CA LEU A 33 -13.87 10.84 -14.74
C LEU A 33 -13.10 12.10 -14.32
N SER A 34 -12.01 11.92 -13.56
CA SER A 34 -11.16 13.05 -13.12
C SER A 34 -10.44 13.74 -14.28
N ALA A 35 -10.17 13.03 -15.39
CA ALA A 35 -9.52 13.59 -16.57
C ALA A 35 -10.48 14.43 -17.45
N ARG A 36 -11.80 14.35 -17.25
CA ARG A 36 -12.81 15.02 -18.07
C ARG A 36 -13.86 15.76 -17.22
N PRO A 37 -13.48 16.85 -16.52
CA PRO A 37 -14.39 17.56 -15.63
C PRO A 37 -15.54 18.29 -16.36
N PHE A 38 -15.36 18.70 -17.62
CA PHE A 38 -16.36 19.45 -18.41
C PHE A 38 -16.35 19.08 -19.90
N SER A 39 -17.46 19.32 -20.59
CA SER A 39 -17.71 18.96 -21.99
C SER A 39 -17.13 19.93 -23.03
N SER A 40 -16.77 21.17 -22.66
CA SER A 40 -16.33 22.21 -23.60
C SER A 40 -14.81 22.26 -23.83
N PRO A 41 -14.29 22.09 -25.07
CA PRO A 41 -12.86 22.16 -25.40
C PRO A 41 -12.17 23.51 -25.13
N THR A 42 -12.91 24.62 -25.22
CA THR A 42 -12.36 25.98 -25.04
C THR A 42 -12.07 26.31 -23.57
N GLU A 43 -12.90 25.79 -22.66
CA GLU A 43 -12.68 25.91 -21.21
C GLU A 43 -11.44 25.12 -20.76
N HIS A 44 -11.07 24.05 -21.49
CA HIS A 44 -9.86 23.27 -21.23
C HIS A 44 -8.60 24.10 -21.43
N LEU A 45 -8.46 24.76 -22.58
CA LEU A 45 -7.24 25.50 -22.97
C LEU A 45 -6.89 26.67 -22.02
N VAL A 46 -7.90 27.36 -21.49
CA VAL A 46 -7.69 28.55 -20.63
C VAL A 46 -7.23 28.16 -19.22
N ASN A 47 -7.65 26.98 -18.73
CA ASN A 47 -7.47 26.57 -17.33
C ASN A 47 -6.57 25.33 -17.15
N ASN A 48 -5.76 24.98 -18.17
CA ASN A 48 -4.86 23.80 -18.20
C ASN A 48 -4.10 23.53 -16.90
N LYS A 49 -3.54 24.58 -16.27
CA LYS A 49 -2.78 24.43 -15.01
C LYS A 49 -3.66 23.97 -13.85
N ALA A 50 -4.86 24.52 -13.72
CA ALA A 50 -5.82 24.16 -12.68
C ALA A 50 -6.35 22.73 -12.90
N TYR A 51 -6.62 22.33 -14.16
CA TYR A 51 -7.07 20.96 -14.46
C TYR A 51 -6.01 19.92 -14.15
N PHE A 52 -4.77 20.19 -14.56
CA PHE A 52 -3.67 19.29 -14.28
C PHE A 52 -3.47 19.09 -12.77
N HIS A 53 -3.61 20.17 -11.98
CA HIS A 53 -3.54 20.08 -10.53
C HIS A 53 -4.73 19.31 -9.92
N ASN A 54 -5.96 19.59 -10.35
CA ASN A 54 -7.15 18.90 -9.87
C ASN A 54 -7.14 17.41 -10.22
N TYR A 55 -6.73 17.06 -11.43
CA TYR A 55 -6.56 15.67 -11.86
C TYR A 55 -5.59 14.94 -10.94
N PHE A 56 -4.41 15.52 -10.70
CA PHE A 56 -3.43 14.93 -9.80
C PHE A 56 -3.98 14.77 -8.37
N SER A 57 -4.57 15.82 -7.81
CA SER A 57 -5.11 15.79 -6.45
C SER A 57 -6.21 14.76 -6.26
N ASN A 58 -7.16 14.66 -7.20
CA ASN A 58 -8.25 13.69 -7.16
C ASN A 58 -7.75 12.25 -7.34
N CYS A 59 -6.88 12.02 -8.32
CA CYS A 59 -6.31 10.69 -8.56
C CYS A 59 -5.43 10.25 -7.37
N LEU A 60 -4.65 11.16 -6.78
CA LEU A 60 -3.84 10.87 -5.60
C LEU A 60 -4.71 10.55 -4.39
N LEU A 61 -5.79 11.30 -4.15
CA LEU A 61 -6.75 11.02 -3.07
C LEU A 61 -7.40 9.64 -3.24
N LEU A 62 -7.88 9.33 -4.45
CA LEU A 62 -8.48 8.01 -4.74
C LEU A 62 -7.47 6.88 -4.51
N THR A 63 -6.22 7.08 -4.95
CA THR A 63 -5.13 6.13 -4.75
C THR A 63 -4.82 5.94 -3.27
N LYS A 64 -4.76 7.02 -2.48
CA LYS A 64 -4.56 6.97 -1.02
C LYS A 64 -5.61 6.10 -0.32
N ILE A 65 -6.83 6.08 -0.82
CA ILE A 65 -7.91 5.26 -0.26
C ILE A 65 -7.77 3.82 -0.73
N LEU A 66 -7.79 3.61 -2.04
CA LEU A 66 -7.92 2.28 -2.64
C LEU A 66 -6.64 1.45 -2.56
N GLN A 67 -5.47 2.05 -2.85
CA GLN A 67 -4.19 1.33 -2.83
C GLN A 67 -3.85 0.86 -1.42
N LEU A 68 -3.98 1.73 -0.41
CA LEU A 68 -3.69 1.36 0.98
C LEU A 68 -4.62 0.26 1.49
N LEU A 69 -5.91 0.35 1.22
CA LEU A 69 -6.88 -0.68 1.60
C LEU A 69 -6.54 -2.03 0.93
N LEU A 70 -6.28 -2.00 -0.38
CA LEU A 70 -5.94 -3.18 -1.18
C LEU A 70 -4.66 -3.86 -0.67
N VAL A 71 -3.58 -3.09 -0.50
CA VAL A 71 -2.28 -3.61 -0.05
C VAL A 71 -2.40 -4.15 1.38
N SER A 72 -3.10 -3.44 2.28
CA SER A 72 -3.35 -3.89 3.65
C SER A 72 -4.10 -5.21 3.70
N PHE A 73 -5.12 -5.36 2.86
CA PHE A 73 -5.90 -6.60 2.78
C PHE A 73 -5.09 -7.75 2.19
N VAL A 74 -4.44 -7.57 1.04
CA VAL A 74 -3.68 -8.63 0.35
C VAL A 74 -2.51 -9.13 1.22
N MET A 75 -1.77 -8.21 1.85
CA MET A 75 -0.66 -8.57 2.72
C MET A 75 -1.17 -9.20 4.04
N GLY A 76 -2.20 -8.64 4.67
CA GLY A 76 -2.78 -9.19 5.90
C GLY A 76 -3.33 -10.61 5.72
N MET A 77 -4.12 -10.84 4.67
CA MET A 77 -4.64 -12.18 4.30
C MET A 77 -3.54 -13.21 4.11
N SER A 78 -2.31 -12.78 3.81
CA SER A 78 -1.20 -13.69 3.60
C SER A 78 -0.76 -14.42 4.87
N PHE A 79 -1.19 -13.98 6.05
CA PHE A 79 -0.86 -14.60 7.35
C PHE A 79 -2.06 -15.22 8.08
N THR A 80 -3.22 -15.38 7.44
CA THR A 80 -4.33 -16.10 8.09
C THR A 80 -4.08 -17.62 8.16
N PRO A 81 -4.48 -18.31 9.25
CA PRO A 81 -4.18 -19.74 9.44
C PRO A 81 -4.70 -20.67 8.33
N GLN A 82 -5.87 -20.36 7.76
CA GLN A 82 -6.50 -21.14 6.69
C GLN A 82 -5.72 -21.09 5.37
N SER A 83 -4.92 -20.04 5.21
CA SER A 83 -4.24 -19.70 3.98
C SER A 83 -2.73 -19.89 4.16
N ASP A 84 -2.20 -19.82 5.39
CA ASP A 84 -0.80 -20.14 5.71
C ASP A 84 -0.54 -21.67 5.71
N SER A 85 -0.58 -22.28 4.52
CA SER A 85 -0.24 -23.71 4.30
C SER A 85 1.22 -24.05 4.67
N TYR A 86 2.00 -23.05 5.07
CA TYR A 86 3.40 -23.15 5.42
C TYR A 86 3.63 -23.65 6.85
N ASN A 87 2.60 -23.72 7.71
CA ASN A 87 2.68 -24.32 9.06
C ASN A 87 3.41 -25.68 9.06
N ILE A 88 3.20 -26.50 8.03
CA ILE A 88 3.84 -27.82 7.89
C ILE A 88 5.35 -27.72 7.67
N LEU A 89 5.82 -26.76 6.86
CA LEU A 89 7.25 -26.52 6.62
C LEU A 89 7.94 -25.91 7.85
N TYR A 90 7.24 -25.06 8.62
CA TYR A 90 7.75 -24.43 9.83
C TYR A 90 7.93 -25.41 11.01
N LEU A 91 7.01 -26.36 11.16
CA LEU A 91 7.07 -27.39 12.19
C LEU A 91 8.20 -28.39 11.91
N SER A 92 8.49 -28.65 10.63
CA SER A 92 9.45 -29.69 10.23
C SER A 92 10.92 -29.28 10.38
N TYR A 93 11.27 -27.99 10.26
CA TYR A 93 12.67 -27.52 10.29
C TYR A 93 12.89 -26.19 11.01
N LYS A 94 13.25 -26.22 12.31
CA LYS A 94 13.52 -25.03 13.14
C LYS A 94 14.51 -24.02 12.51
N ARG A 95 15.59 -24.51 11.88
CA ARG A 95 16.62 -23.67 11.26
C ARG A 95 16.13 -22.89 10.02
N MET A 96 15.03 -23.31 9.40
CA MET A 96 14.50 -22.70 8.16
C MET A 96 13.46 -21.59 8.41
N ARG A 97 13.10 -21.32 9.66
CA ARG A 97 12.01 -20.38 10.04
C ARG A 97 12.30 -18.93 9.66
N LEU A 98 13.44 -18.39 10.09
CA LEU A 98 13.82 -16.99 9.83
C LEU A 98 14.03 -16.72 8.33
N PRO A 99 14.81 -17.53 7.57
CA PRO A 99 14.96 -17.35 6.12
C PRO A 99 13.62 -17.36 5.39
N PHE A 100 12.66 -18.18 5.84
CA PHE A 100 11.34 -18.26 5.24
C PHE A 100 10.48 -17.02 5.53
N ILE A 101 10.45 -16.54 6.78
CA ILE A 101 9.70 -15.32 7.12
C ILE A 101 10.23 -14.15 6.31
N LEU A 102 11.55 -14.02 6.23
CA LEU A 102 12.20 -12.99 5.41
C LEU A 102 11.85 -13.13 3.93
N SER A 103 11.87 -14.34 3.36
CA SER A 103 11.50 -14.53 1.95
C SER A 103 10.04 -14.16 1.67
N LYS A 104 9.13 -14.48 2.60
CA LYS A 104 7.71 -14.10 2.51
C LYS A 104 7.54 -12.57 2.61
N LEU A 105 8.22 -11.90 3.55
CA LEU A 105 8.19 -10.44 3.69
C LEU A 105 8.75 -9.70 2.47
N ILE A 106 9.86 -10.18 1.91
CA ILE A 106 10.46 -9.62 0.68
C ILE A 106 9.45 -9.72 -0.47
N LEU A 107 8.84 -10.90 -0.64
CA LEU A 107 7.85 -11.09 -1.69
C LEU A 107 6.62 -10.19 -1.51
N LEU A 108 6.10 -10.06 -0.30
CA LEU A 108 4.97 -9.18 -0.01
C LEU A 108 5.32 -7.72 -0.33
N THR A 109 6.55 -7.31 -0.04
CA THR A 109 7.07 -5.98 -0.41
C THR A 109 7.10 -5.81 -1.93
N ILE A 110 7.60 -6.80 -2.69
CA ILE A 110 7.59 -6.79 -4.16
C ILE A 110 6.16 -6.68 -4.70
N VAL A 111 5.20 -7.40 -4.12
CA VAL A 111 3.79 -7.31 -4.51
C VAL A 111 3.22 -5.93 -4.21
N GLY A 112 3.50 -5.35 -3.04
CA GLY A 112 3.10 -3.98 -2.71
C GLY A 112 3.65 -2.95 -3.70
N VAL A 113 4.94 -3.05 -4.07
CA VAL A 113 5.56 -2.21 -5.10
C VAL A 113 4.89 -2.40 -6.46
N SER A 114 4.58 -3.65 -6.83
CA SER A 114 3.92 -3.96 -8.10
C SER A 114 2.51 -3.38 -8.18
N ILE A 115 1.74 -3.43 -7.08
CA ILE A 115 0.43 -2.78 -7.00
C ILE A 115 0.59 -1.25 -7.14
N GLY A 116 1.53 -0.65 -6.42
CA GLY A 116 1.81 0.79 -6.53
C GLY A 116 2.19 1.21 -7.96
N PHE A 117 3.01 0.41 -8.64
CA PHE A 117 3.36 0.62 -10.04
C PHE A 117 2.13 0.58 -10.96
N LEU A 118 1.19 -0.34 -10.74
CA LEU A 118 -0.05 -0.41 -11.54
C LEU A 118 -0.90 0.85 -11.38
N PHE A 119 -1.03 1.40 -10.16
CA PHE A 119 -1.74 2.66 -9.93
C PHE A 119 -1.06 3.84 -10.62
N SER A 120 0.26 3.95 -10.49
CA SER A 120 1.06 4.96 -11.20
C SER A 120 0.91 4.83 -12.71
N PHE A 121 0.99 3.61 -13.25
CA PHE A 121 0.81 3.34 -14.67
C PHE A 121 -0.58 3.77 -15.15
N LEU A 122 -1.64 3.42 -14.43
CA LEU A 122 -3.01 3.86 -14.75
C LEU A 122 -3.15 5.38 -14.77
N TYR A 123 -2.55 6.07 -13.80
CA TYR A 123 -2.59 7.54 -13.74
C TYR A 123 -1.97 8.18 -14.98
N PHE A 124 -0.78 7.73 -15.38
CA PHE A 124 -0.10 8.26 -16.56
C PHE A 124 -0.79 7.83 -17.85
N ALA A 125 -1.19 6.55 -17.98
CA ALA A 125 -1.84 6.04 -19.18
C ALA A 125 -3.17 6.77 -19.45
N ILE A 126 -4.03 6.91 -18.44
CA ILE A 126 -5.32 7.61 -18.59
C ILE A 126 -5.10 9.09 -18.86
N GLY A 127 -4.16 9.73 -18.16
CA GLY A 127 -3.80 11.13 -18.39
C GLY A 127 -3.38 11.39 -19.84
N PHE A 128 -2.42 10.60 -20.34
CA PHE A 128 -1.94 10.72 -21.72
C PHE A 128 -3.00 10.40 -22.78
N LEU A 129 -3.83 9.39 -22.57
CA LEU A 129 -4.84 8.97 -23.55
C LEU A 129 -6.09 9.84 -23.54
N SER A 130 -6.42 10.46 -22.41
CA SER A 130 -7.72 11.11 -22.21
C SER A 130 -7.67 12.63 -22.26
N ALA A 131 -6.49 13.25 -22.08
CA ALA A 131 -6.35 14.69 -21.93
C ALA A 131 -5.12 15.25 -22.66
N SER A 132 -5.35 16.21 -23.57
CA SER A 132 -4.27 16.89 -24.31
C SER A 132 -3.42 17.83 -23.44
N TRP A 133 -3.95 18.27 -22.29
CA TRP A 133 -3.26 19.12 -21.32
C TRP A 133 -2.34 18.35 -20.37
N PHE A 134 -2.34 17.01 -20.45
CA PHE A 134 -1.57 16.18 -19.54
C PHE A 134 -0.07 16.25 -19.86
N VAL A 135 0.74 16.55 -18.85
CA VAL A 135 2.20 16.59 -18.96
C VAL A 135 2.80 15.65 -17.92
N PHE A 136 3.76 14.84 -18.34
CA PHE A 136 4.53 14.03 -17.40
C PHE A 136 5.32 14.92 -16.43
N LYS A 137 5.10 14.74 -15.13
CA LYS A 137 5.89 15.39 -14.08
C LYS A 137 6.52 14.37 -13.16
N ILE A 138 7.83 14.50 -12.96
CA ILE A 138 8.62 13.63 -12.08
C ILE A 138 8.07 13.70 -10.64
N SER A 139 7.69 14.89 -10.15
CA SER A 139 7.12 15.06 -8.81
C SER A 139 5.82 14.26 -8.58
N HIS A 140 5.06 13.96 -9.65
CA HIS A 140 3.88 13.12 -9.54
C HIS A 140 4.27 11.64 -9.40
N LEU A 141 5.27 11.20 -10.18
CA LEU A 141 5.84 9.85 -10.04
C LEU A 141 6.42 9.65 -8.63
N GLU A 142 7.16 10.63 -8.10
CA GLU A 142 7.67 10.61 -6.73
C GLU A 142 6.54 10.46 -5.70
N ALA A 143 5.43 11.18 -5.85
CA ALA A 143 4.28 11.05 -4.97
C ALA A 143 3.69 9.62 -4.97
N PHE A 144 3.60 8.96 -6.13
CA PHE A 144 3.17 7.56 -6.22
C PHE A 144 4.18 6.59 -5.58
N VAL A 145 5.48 6.84 -5.73
CA VAL A 145 6.53 6.05 -5.06
C VAL A 145 6.43 6.18 -3.54
N LEU A 146 6.28 7.40 -3.02
CA LEU A 146 6.10 7.63 -1.58
C LEU A 146 4.81 7.01 -1.04
N LEU A 147 3.72 7.08 -1.81
CA LEU A 147 2.47 6.42 -1.45
C LEU A 147 2.59 4.89 -1.45
N SER A 148 3.41 4.34 -2.36
CA SER A 148 3.73 2.92 -2.37
C SER A 148 4.47 2.49 -1.11
N LEU A 149 5.47 3.26 -0.66
CA LEU A 149 6.15 3.01 0.61
C LEU A 149 5.20 3.03 1.81
N ILE A 150 4.29 4.01 1.87
CA ILE A 150 3.26 4.08 2.91
C ILE A 150 2.32 2.85 2.85
N SER A 151 1.86 2.48 1.65
CA SER A 151 0.96 1.32 1.51
C SER A 151 1.62 0.03 1.96
N ILE A 152 2.93 -0.14 1.70
CA ILE A 152 3.71 -1.28 2.18
C ILE A 152 3.84 -1.23 3.71
N TYR A 153 4.09 -0.06 4.30
CA TYR A 153 4.16 0.10 5.75
C TYR A 153 2.86 -0.38 6.42
N TYR A 154 1.70 0.11 6.01
CA TYR A 154 0.42 -0.32 6.58
C TYR A 154 0.06 -1.76 6.19
N GLY A 155 0.52 -2.24 5.04
CA GLY A 155 0.45 -3.64 4.64
C GLY A 155 1.21 -4.58 5.57
N LEU A 156 2.43 -4.22 5.96
CA LEU A 156 3.20 -4.95 6.95
C LEU A 156 2.57 -4.84 8.35
N MET A 157 1.99 -3.69 8.70
CA MET A 157 1.27 -3.52 9.97
C MET A 157 0.03 -4.42 10.02
N SER A 158 -0.70 -4.51 8.92
CA SER A 158 -1.79 -5.48 8.75
C SER A 158 -1.31 -6.91 8.94
N CYS A 159 -0.15 -7.30 8.39
CA CYS A 159 0.45 -8.61 8.66
C CYS A 159 0.68 -8.84 10.16
N VAL A 160 1.28 -7.87 10.88
CA VAL A 160 1.52 -7.97 12.34
C VAL A 160 0.20 -8.25 13.06
N LEU A 161 -0.82 -7.45 12.77
CA LEU A 161 -2.10 -7.53 13.45
C LEU A 161 -2.83 -8.85 13.16
N VAL A 162 -2.87 -9.28 11.90
CA VAL A 162 -3.46 -10.58 11.51
C VAL A 162 -2.68 -11.73 12.13
N PHE A 163 -1.36 -11.64 12.20
CA PHE A 163 -0.52 -12.67 12.82
C PHE A 163 -0.82 -12.83 14.32
N LEU A 164 -1.01 -11.72 15.04
CA LEU A 164 -1.33 -11.73 16.48
C LEU A 164 -2.78 -12.15 16.77
N LEU A 165 -3.74 -11.60 16.02
CA LEU A 165 -5.17 -11.75 16.31
C LEU A 165 -5.85 -12.86 15.49
N LYS A 166 -5.11 -13.50 14.57
CA LYS A 166 -5.53 -14.65 13.76
C LYS A 166 -6.82 -14.44 12.96
N SER A 167 -7.19 -13.18 12.68
CA SER A 167 -8.42 -12.82 11.96
C SER A 167 -8.13 -11.89 10.79
N PRO A 168 -8.66 -12.17 9.58
CA PRO A 168 -8.41 -11.35 8.40
C PRO A 168 -9.06 -9.97 8.49
N LEU A 169 -10.17 -9.83 9.23
CA LEU A 169 -10.91 -8.56 9.37
C LEU A 169 -10.06 -7.48 10.06
N VAL A 170 -9.07 -7.89 10.84
CA VAL A 170 -8.14 -7.03 11.54
C VAL A 170 -7.24 -6.25 10.57
N SER A 171 -7.10 -6.70 9.32
CA SER A 171 -6.40 -5.94 8.27
C SER A 171 -6.99 -4.54 8.04
N VAL A 172 -8.29 -4.36 8.31
CA VAL A 172 -8.98 -3.07 8.22
C VAL A 172 -8.50 -2.09 9.30
N ILE A 173 -8.02 -2.58 10.44
CA ILE A 173 -7.51 -1.72 11.52
C ILE A 173 -6.29 -0.94 11.04
N ALA A 174 -5.35 -1.57 10.33
CA ALA A 174 -4.19 -0.86 9.78
C ALA A 174 -4.61 0.29 8.83
N TYR A 175 -5.66 0.07 8.04
CA TYR A 175 -6.24 1.10 7.20
C TYR A 175 -6.91 2.24 8.00
N ILE A 176 -7.67 1.91 9.06
CA ILE A 176 -8.25 2.91 9.97
C ILE A 176 -7.16 3.74 10.64
N MET A 177 -6.04 3.13 11.02
CA MET A 177 -4.89 3.83 11.61
C MET A 177 -4.28 4.83 10.61
N TYR A 178 -4.19 4.49 9.33
CA TYR A 178 -3.78 5.43 8.29
C TYR A 178 -4.74 6.61 8.17
N LEU A 179 -6.05 6.36 8.11
CA LEU A 179 -7.06 7.41 8.04
C LEU A 179 -7.01 8.34 9.26
N ALA A 180 -6.85 7.76 10.46
CA ALA A 180 -6.68 8.52 11.69
C ALA A 180 -5.44 9.41 11.62
N SER A 181 -4.31 8.90 11.10
CA SER A 181 -3.09 9.70 10.93
C SER A 181 -3.28 10.89 9.98
N GLU A 182 -3.92 10.68 8.81
CA GLU A 182 -4.25 11.78 7.90
C GLU A 182 -5.22 12.78 8.53
N PHE A 183 -6.19 12.32 9.32
CA PHE A 183 -7.11 13.18 10.06
C PHE A 183 -6.39 14.02 11.11
N PHE A 184 -5.55 13.42 11.97
CA PHE A 184 -4.80 14.17 12.98
C PHE A 184 -3.87 15.21 12.32
N ARG A 185 -3.24 14.85 11.20
CA ARG A 185 -2.43 15.81 10.42
C ARG A 185 -3.24 17.02 9.97
N SER A 186 -4.51 16.84 9.60
CA SER A 186 -5.38 17.94 9.17
C SER A 186 -5.74 18.95 10.27
N LEU A 187 -5.50 18.61 11.55
CA LEU A 187 -5.82 19.46 12.70
C LEU A 187 -4.71 20.45 13.10
N ASP A 188 -3.60 20.51 12.34
CA ASP A 188 -2.49 21.48 12.51
C ASP A 188 -1.84 21.60 13.91
N ALA A 189 -1.97 20.56 14.76
CA ALA A 189 -1.30 20.49 16.06
C ALA A 189 0.18 20.06 15.92
N SER A 190 1.07 21.01 15.63
CA SER A 190 2.46 20.77 15.18
C SER A 190 3.30 19.76 15.99
N ARG A 191 3.23 19.78 17.34
CA ARG A 191 4.00 18.83 18.18
C ARG A 191 3.38 17.43 18.26
N PHE A 192 2.05 17.37 18.38
CA PHE A 192 1.32 16.10 18.42
C PHE A 192 1.42 15.38 17.08
N ASN A 193 1.35 16.13 15.97
CA ASN A 193 1.47 15.61 14.62
C ASN A 193 2.83 14.95 14.36
N ASN A 194 3.93 15.54 14.85
CA ASN A 194 5.26 14.93 14.70
C ASN A 194 5.36 13.59 15.45
N ALA A 195 4.82 13.50 16.67
CA ALA A 195 4.83 12.27 17.45
C ALA A 195 3.97 11.16 16.79
N VAL A 196 2.78 11.52 16.30
CA VAL A 196 1.91 10.60 15.55
C VAL A 196 2.60 10.10 14.29
N GLN A 197 3.32 10.95 13.55
CA GLN A 197 3.98 10.57 12.30
C GLN A 197 5.17 9.62 12.43
N VAL A 198 5.77 9.52 13.62
CA VAL A 198 6.81 8.51 13.90
C VAL A 198 6.22 7.09 13.93
N LEU A 199 4.99 6.96 14.42
CA LEU A 199 4.32 5.67 14.52
C LEU A 199 3.38 5.40 13.35
N PHE A 200 2.75 6.43 12.81
CA PHE A 200 1.74 6.31 11.75
C PHE A 200 2.09 7.28 10.62
N PRO A 201 3.03 6.92 9.74
CA PRO A 201 3.48 7.80 8.67
C PRO A 201 2.33 8.17 7.72
N SER A 202 2.35 9.41 7.25
CA SER A 202 1.40 9.98 6.29
C SER A 202 2.14 10.88 5.30
N LEU A 203 1.54 11.15 4.13
CA LEU A 203 2.13 12.08 3.17
C LEU A 203 1.95 13.53 3.62
N VAL A 204 3.05 14.29 3.65
CA VAL A 204 3.06 15.72 4.00
C VAL A 204 3.15 16.55 2.72
N ALA A 205 2.18 17.43 2.52
CA ALA A 205 2.24 18.43 1.45
C ALA A 205 3.25 19.53 1.84
N THR A 206 4.15 19.85 0.91
CA THR A 206 5.16 20.91 1.03
C THR A 206 5.11 21.79 -0.22
N PRO A 207 5.68 23.01 -0.20
CA PRO A 207 5.71 23.88 -1.37
C PRO A 207 6.32 23.22 -2.62
N ASP A 208 7.30 22.32 -2.41
CA ASP A 208 8.02 21.63 -3.48
C ASP A 208 7.34 20.33 -3.95
N GLY A 209 6.21 19.94 -3.34
CA GLY A 209 5.52 18.68 -3.62
C GLY A 209 5.21 17.89 -2.36
N VAL A 210 5.16 16.56 -2.47
CA VAL A 210 4.79 15.68 -1.36
C VAL A 210 6.03 15.01 -0.77
N LYS A 211 6.15 14.98 0.56
CA LYS A 211 7.25 14.33 1.27
C LYS A 211 6.73 13.29 2.25
N LEU A 212 7.54 12.25 2.49
CA LEU A 212 7.31 11.23 3.50
C LEU A 212 8.32 11.42 4.64
N PRO A 213 7.90 11.90 5.82
CA PRO A 213 8.75 11.98 7.00
C PRO A 213 9.38 10.62 7.30
N TYR A 214 10.70 10.61 7.53
CA TYR A 214 11.52 9.41 7.78
C TYR A 214 11.52 8.33 6.67
N GLY A 215 10.85 8.56 5.54
CA GLY A 215 10.97 7.79 4.31
C GLY A 215 10.85 6.27 4.48
N ALA A 216 11.78 5.53 3.86
CA ALA A 216 11.83 4.07 3.88
C ALA A 216 12.19 3.46 5.26
N LEU A 217 12.65 4.28 6.22
CA LEU A 217 13.07 3.80 7.54
C LEU A 217 11.91 3.13 8.28
N HIS A 218 10.69 3.65 8.16
CA HIS A 218 9.49 3.04 8.74
C HIS A 218 9.26 1.59 8.24
N VAL A 219 9.44 1.36 6.94
CA VAL A 219 9.28 0.04 6.33
C VAL A 219 10.35 -0.92 6.87
N LEU A 220 11.60 -0.47 6.94
CA LEU A 220 12.72 -1.28 7.46
C LEU A 220 12.52 -1.65 8.93
N VAL A 221 12.07 -0.70 9.76
CA VAL A 221 11.76 -0.95 11.18
C VAL A 221 10.66 -1.99 11.32
N LEU A 222 9.59 -1.90 10.51
CA LEU A 222 8.49 -2.86 10.60
C LEU A 222 8.89 -4.26 10.11
N ILE A 223 9.75 -4.38 9.10
CA ILE A 223 10.33 -5.66 8.66
C ILE A 223 11.16 -6.28 9.80
N GLY A 224 12.00 -5.47 10.46
CA GLY A 224 12.81 -5.90 11.61
C GLY A 224 11.93 -6.37 12.77
N PHE A 225 10.93 -5.57 13.14
CA PHE A 225 9.97 -5.90 14.20
C PHE A 225 9.20 -7.19 13.90
N PHE A 226 8.65 -7.34 12.68
CA PHE A 226 7.92 -8.54 12.29
C PHE A 226 8.83 -9.78 12.31
N SER A 227 10.08 -9.66 11.85
CA SER A 227 11.03 -10.77 11.84
C SER A 227 11.38 -11.22 13.26
N PHE A 228 11.56 -10.28 14.19
CA PHE A 228 11.78 -10.56 15.60
C PHE A 228 10.56 -11.21 16.25
N LEU A 229 9.38 -10.60 16.09
CA LEU A 229 8.12 -11.09 16.63
C LEU A 229 7.76 -12.48 16.10
N GLY A 230 7.93 -12.70 14.80
CA GLY A 230 7.78 -14.01 14.16
C GLY A 230 8.73 -15.03 14.77
N SER A 231 10.02 -14.71 14.87
CA SER A 231 11.00 -15.61 15.50
C SER A 231 10.61 -15.97 16.94
N TYR A 232 10.14 -14.99 17.73
CA TYR A 232 9.70 -15.19 19.11
C TYR A 232 8.43 -16.06 19.22
N LEU A 233 7.35 -15.69 18.52
CA LEU A 233 6.08 -16.41 18.63
C LEU A 233 6.18 -17.84 18.09
N TYR A 234 6.94 -18.07 17.01
CA TYR A 234 7.15 -19.41 16.47
C TYR A 234 8.08 -20.29 17.31
N LEU A 235 8.87 -19.73 18.24
CA LEU A 235 9.58 -20.55 19.23
C LEU A 235 8.61 -21.12 20.29
N HIS A 236 7.52 -20.40 20.58
CA HIS A 236 6.54 -20.78 21.60
C HIS A 236 5.39 -21.64 21.05
N PHE A 237 5.05 -21.56 19.76
CA PHE A 237 4.03 -22.42 19.14
C PHE A 237 4.42 -23.92 19.05
N ASP A 238 5.69 -24.27 19.19
CA ASP A 238 6.13 -25.68 19.27
C ASP A 238 5.81 -26.34 20.63
N LEU A 239 5.30 -25.59 21.62
CA LEU A 239 5.04 -26.07 22.99
C LEU A 239 3.56 -26.20 23.34
N SER A 240 2.65 -25.97 22.38
CA SER A 240 1.19 -26.10 22.53
C SER A 240 0.62 -27.07 21.51
#